data_AF-A0A024GNY3-F1
#
_entry.id   AF-A0A024GNY3-F1
#
_cell.length_a   1.000
_cell.length_b   1.000
_cell.length_c   1.000
_cell.angle_alpha   90.00
_cell.angle_beta   90.00
_cell.angle_gamma   90.00
#
_symmetry.space_group_name_H-M   'P 1'
#
loop_
_entity.id
_entity.type
_entity.pdbx_description
1 polymer ?
#
loop_
_entity_poly.entity_id
_entity_poly.type
_entity_poly.pdbx_seq_one_letter_code
_entity_poly.pdbx_strand_id
1 'polypeptide(L)'
;MWVTRALNAAVRKTSTGLVGLAVNPNARQDLVHLYQRTLEEVKIQVLPEDAAYRDAVERITKFRLKIVEDNENEDVIEKEINCGQLEELIEQAEDELSVIPVYLEHKLWEPPVKSQD
;
A
#
# COMPACT_ATOMS: atom_id res chain seq x y z
N MET A 1 5.71 -37.83 -3.05
CA MET A 1 5.48 -36.38 -3.13
C MET A 1 5.90 -35.63 -1.85
N TRP A 2 7.09 -35.90 -1.29
CA TRP A 2 7.62 -35.15 -0.14
C TRP A 2 8.60 -34.05 -0.57
N VAL A 3 9.36 -34.31 -1.64
CA VAL A 3 10.36 -33.40 -2.23
C VAL A 3 9.71 -32.10 -2.71
N THR A 4 8.53 -32.17 -3.34
CA THR A 4 7.81 -31.00 -3.86
C THR A 4 7.33 -30.06 -2.75
N ARG A 5 6.99 -30.59 -1.57
CA ARG A 5 6.51 -29.79 -0.42
C ARG A 5 7.66 -29.08 0.29
N ALA A 6 8.82 -29.73 0.38
CA ALA A 6 10.03 -29.14 0.96
C ALA A 6 10.61 -28.01 0.10
N LEU A 7 10.59 -28.17 -1.24
CA LEU A 7 11.05 -27.13 -2.16
C LEU A 7 10.17 -25.87 -2.12
N ASN A 8 8.84 -26.02 -2.10
CA ASN A 8 7.94 -24.87 -1.96
C ASN A 8 8.06 -24.17 -0.59
N ALA A 9 8.42 -24.91 0.47
CA ALA A 9 8.68 -24.31 1.77
C ALA A 9 10.01 -23.53 1.81
N ALA A 10 11.01 -23.93 1.01
CA ALA A 10 12.28 -23.22 0.89
C ALA A 10 12.20 -21.92 0.07
N VAL A 11 11.20 -21.81 -0.82
CA VAL A 11 10.92 -20.59 -1.61
C VAL A 11 10.14 -19.55 -0.80
N ARG A 12 9.41 -19.97 0.24
CA ARG A 12 8.62 -19.08 1.08
C ARG A 12 9.48 -18.39 2.13
N LYS A 13 9.29 -17.09 2.32
CA LYS A 13 9.96 -16.31 3.37
C LYS A 13 9.66 -16.93 4.74
N THR A 14 10.71 -17.20 5.52
CA THR A 14 10.60 -17.76 6.88
C THR A 14 10.46 -16.67 7.94
N SER A 15 11.08 -15.52 7.71
CA SER A 15 10.93 -14.30 8.50
C SER A 15 11.14 -13.07 7.62
N THR A 16 10.51 -11.95 7.99
CA THR A 16 10.75 -10.60 7.44
C THR A 16 12.10 -10.04 7.89
N GLY A 17 12.60 -10.49 9.04
CA GLY A 17 13.81 -9.94 9.68
C GLY A 17 13.57 -8.66 10.46
N LEU A 18 12.33 -8.17 10.49
CA LEU A 18 11.88 -7.01 11.26
C LEU A 18 11.13 -7.48 12.51
N VAL A 19 11.37 -6.81 13.64
CA VAL A 19 10.67 -7.13 14.90
C VAL A 19 9.26 -6.57 14.83
N GLY A 20 8.26 -7.40 15.15
CA GLY A 20 6.85 -6.99 15.17
C GLY A 20 6.12 -7.14 13.84
N LEU A 21 6.83 -7.43 12.73
CA LEU A 21 6.24 -7.65 11.42
C LEU A 21 6.22 -9.14 11.08
N ALA A 22 5.05 -9.78 11.16
CA ALA A 22 4.89 -11.19 10.84
C ALA A 22 4.79 -11.41 9.32
N VAL A 23 5.38 -12.52 8.83
CA VAL A 23 5.27 -12.92 7.42
C VAL A 23 3.82 -13.20 7.07
N ASN A 24 3.32 -12.60 5.99
CA ASN A 24 1.98 -12.85 5.50
C ASN A 24 2.01 -13.82 4.31
N PRO A 25 1.48 -15.05 4.44
CA PRO A 25 1.50 -16.04 3.38
C PRO A 25 0.72 -15.66 2.11
N ASN A 26 -0.21 -14.71 2.20
CA ASN A 26 -1.07 -14.23 1.11
C ASN A 26 -0.89 -12.73 0.84
N ALA A 27 0.27 -12.16 1.17
CA ALA A 27 0.54 -10.73 1.13
C ALA A 27 0.10 -10.03 -0.18
N ARG A 28 0.32 -10.69 -1.33
CA ARG A 28 -0.09 -10.18 -2.65
C ARG A 28 -1.59 -9.92 -2.74
N GLN A 29 -2.42 -10.87 -2.31
CA GLN A 29 -3.88 -10.75 -2.40
C GLN A 29 -4.39 -9.65 -1.48
N ASP A 30 -3.84 -9.57 -0.28
CA ASP A 30 -4.19 -8.54 0.70
C ASP A 30 -3.80 -7.15 0.20
N LEU A 31 -2.61 -7.00 -0.40
CA LEU A 31 -2.18 -5.74 -1.04
C LEU A 31 -3.12 -5.29 -2.16
N VAL A 32 -3.52 -6.20 -3.05
CA VAL A 32 -4.46 -5.88 -4.13
C VAL A 32 -5.78 -5.37 -3.57
N HIS A 33 -6.33 -6.07 -2.57
CA HIS A 33 -7.57 -5.67 -1.93
C HIS A 33 -7.45 -4.31 -1.22
N LEU A 34 -6.35 -4.07 -0.50
CA LEU A 34 -6.09 -2.80 0.17
C LEU A 34 -5.97 -1.66 -0.83
N TYR A 35 -5.20 -1.81 -1.91
CA TYR A 35 -5.07 -0.76 -2.92
C TYR A 35 -6.37 -0.46 -3.67
N GLN A 36 -7.18 -1.48 -3.97
CA GLN A 36 -8.51 -1.29 -4.55
C GLN A 36 -9.40 -0.48 -3.59
N ARG A 37 -9.41 -0.85 -2.31
CA ARG A 37 -10.14 -0.12 -1.27
C ARG A 37 -9.64 1.32 -1.12
N THR A 38 -8.34 1.58 -1.12
CA THR A 38 -7.77 2.94 -1.08
C THR A 38 -8.24 3.77 -2.28
N LEU A 39 -8.24 3.20 -3.48
CA LEU A 39 -8.73 3.89 -4.69
C LEU A 39 -10.24 4.16 -4.65
N GLU A 40 -11.03 3.30 -4.01
CA GLU A 40 -12.47 3.52 -3.81
C GLU A 40 -12.71 4.63 -2.79
N GLU A 41 -12.05 4.58 -1.64
CA GLU A 41 -12.19 5.60 -0.58
C GLU A 41 -11.82 6.99 -1.10
N VAL A 42 -10.70 7.11 -1.83
CA VAL A 42 -10.26 8.39 -2.42
C VAL A 42 -11.26 8.95 -3.44
N LYS A 43 -12.02 8.08 -4.13
CA LYS A 43 -13.05 8.50 -5.12
C LYS A 43 -14.39 8.83 -4.48
N ILE A 44 -14.81 8.05 -3.49
CA ILE A 44 -16.13 8.17 -2.82
C ILE A 44 -16.12 9.38 -1.89
N GLN A 45 -15.03 9.57 -1.18
CA GLN A 45 -14.86 10.71 -0.31
C GLN A 45 -14.73 11.96 -1.17
N VAL A 46 -15.43 13.03 -0.78
CA VAL A 46 -15.59 14.30 -1.50
C VAL A 46 -14.29 15.12 -1.49
N LEU A 47 -13.17 14.48 -1.83
CA LEU A 47 -11.90 15.12 -2.03
C LEU A 47 -11.99 15.92 -3.33
N PRO A 48 -11.70 17.23 -3.29
CA PRO A 48 -11.67 18.03 -4.50
C PRO A 48 -10.67 17.41 -5.48
N GLU A 49 -11.04 17.34 -6.76
CA GLU A 49 -10.17 16.81 -7.83
C GLU A 49 -8.86 17.61 -7.95
N ASP A 50 -8.86 18.87 -7.51
CA ASP A 50 -7.69 19.76 -7.52
C ASP A 50 -6.75 19.54 -6.31
N ALA A 51 -7.09 18.63 -5.39
CA ALA A 51 -6.23 18.35 -4.24
C ALA A 51 -5.00 17.55 -4.69
N ALA A 52 -3.81 18.13 -4.55
CA ALA A 52 -2.53 17.48 -4.87
C ALA A 52 -2.33 16.13 -4.15
N TYR A 53 -2.93 15.96 -2.97
CA TYR A 53 -2.92 14.70 -2.22
C TYR A 53 -3.63 13.58 -2.98
N ARG A 54 -4.83 13.83 -3.50
CA ARG A 54 -5.60 12.84 -4.27
C ARG A 54 -4.82 12.38 -5.50
N ASP A 55 -4.26 13.32 -6.25
CA ASP A 55 -3.42 13.02 -7.42
C ASP A 55 -2.20 12.17 -7.08
N ALA A 56 -1.54 12.47 -5.96
CA ALA A 56 -0.38 11.71 -5.50
C ALA A 56 -0.76 10.28 -5.11
N VAL A 57 -1.79 10.12 -4.27
CA VAL A 57 -2.27 8.81 -3.80
C VAL A 57 -2.76 7.98 -4.98
N GLU A 58 -3.57 8.53 -5.87
CA GLU A 58 -4.05 7.80 -7.05
C GLU A 58 -2.89 7.32 -7.94
N ARG A 59 -1.89 8.17 -8.18
CA ARG A 59 -0.74 7.82 -9.02
C ARG A 59 0.11 6.71 -8.40
N ILE A 60 0.43 6.83 -7.12
CA ILE A 60 1.25 5.86 -6.39
C ILE A 60 0.51 4.53 -6.29
N THR A 61 -0.75 4.54 -5.88
CA THR A 61 -1.54 3.32 -5.69
C THR A 61 -1.78 2.61 -7.02
N LYS A 62 -2.08 3.33 -8.12
CA LYS A 62 -2.21 2.71 -9.46
C LYS A 62 -0.89 2.12 -9.95
N PHE A 63 0.24 2.79 -9.72
CA PHE A 63 1.55 2.29 -10.09
C PHE A 63 1.89 0.98 -9.34
N ARG A 64 1.70 0.97 -8.01
CA ARG A 64 1.95 -0.21 -7.17
C ARG A 64 1.00 -1.35 -7.52
N LEU A 65 -0.30 -1.07 -7.68
CA LEU A 65 -1.30 -2.06 -8.05
C LEU A 65 -0.95 -2.75 -9.37
N LYS A 66 -0.55 -1.98 -10.39
CA LYS A 66 -0.14 -2.54 -11.68
C LYS A 66 1.02 -3.53 -11.54
N ILE A 67 2.05 -3.18 -10.77
CA ILE A 67 3.22 -4.07 -10.57
C ILE A 67 2.81 -5.37 -9.87
N VAL A 68 1.93 -5.28 -8.87
CA VAL A 68 1.43 -6.42 -8.10
C VAL A 68 0.52 -7.33 -8.93
N GLU A 69 -0.24 -6.77 -9.87
CA GLU A 69 -1.06 -7.52 -10.82
C GLU A 69 -0.19 -8.19 -11.89
N ASP A 70 0.78 -7.49 -12.45
CA ASP A 70 1.65 -7.95 -13.53
C ASP A 70 2.63 -9.07 -13.10
N ASN A 71 2.98 -9.14 -11.81
CA ASN A 71 3.97 -10.08 -11.28
C ASN A 71 3.37 -11.03 -10.24
N GLU A 72 3.75 -12.31 -10.29
CA GLU A 72 3.37 -13.29 -9.26
C GLU A 72 4.46 -13.51 -8.20
N ASN A 73 5.71 -13.19 -8.53
CA ASN A 73 6.84 -13.41 -7.64
C ASN A 73 7.07 -12.19 -6.73
N GLU A 74 7.01 -12.42 -5.42
CA GLU A 74 7.23 -11.41 -4.39
C GLU A 74 8.58 -10.68 -4.53
N ASP A 75 9.67 -11.40 -4.80
CA ASP A 75 11.01 -10.79 -4.90
C ASP A 75 11.13 -9.81 -6.07
N VAL A 76 10.34 -10.03 -7.14
CA VAL A 76 10.30 -9.13 -8.29
C VAL A 76 9.47 -7.91 -7.94
N ILE A 77 8.31 -8.09 -7.30
CA ILE A 77 7.45 -7.01 -6.84
C ILE A 77 8.23 -6.05 -5.92
N GLU A 78 8.97 -6.58 -4.94
CA GLU A 78 9.76 -5.76 -4.01
C GLU A 78 10.84 -4.95 -4.70
N LYS A 79 11.51 -5.53 -5.71
CA LYS A 79 12.56 -4.85 -6.48
C LYS A 79 12.00 -3.77 -7.39
N GLU A 80 10.88 -4.04 -8.05
CA GLU A 80 10.23 -3.08 -8.97
C GLU A 80 9.61 -1.91 -8.20
N ILE A 81 8.96 -2.16 -7.06
CA ILE A 81 8.39 -1.10 -6.21
C ILE A 81 9.49 -0.36 -5.44
N ASN A 82 10.56 -1.07 -5.05
CA ASN A 82 11.72 -0.54 -4.35
C ASN A 82 11.37 0.28 -3.10
N CYS A 83 10.46 -0.24 -2.28
CA CYS A 83 9.94 0.45 -1.09
C CYS A 83 9.74 -0.51 0.10
N GLY A 84 10.71 -1.41 0.30
CA GLY A 84 10.67 -2.40 1.39
C GLY A 84 10.04 -3.73 0.97
N GLN A 85 9.68 -4.54 1.97
CA GLN A 85 9.01 -5.83 1.82
C GLN A 85 7.51 -5.67 1.56
N LEU A 86 6.85 -6.72 1.04
CA LEU A 86 5.38 -6.68 0.84
C LEU A 86 4.63 -6.39 2.15
N GLU A 87 5.08 -6.95 3.27
CA GLU A 87 4.46 -6.74 4.58
C GLU A 87 4.51 -5.26 5.02
N GLU A 88 5.62 -4.57 4.75
CA GLU A 88 5.73 -3.12 5.01
C GLU A 88 4.81 -2.32 4.10
N LEU A 89 4.62 -2.75 2.86
CA LEU A 89 3.69 -2.12 1.92
C LEU A 89 2.22 -2.29 2.35
N ILE A 90 1.88 -3.38 3.03
CA ILE A 90 0.56 -3.62 3.61
C ILE A 90 0.31 -2.61 4.73
N GLU A 91 1.24 -2.50 5.67
CA GLU A 91 1.15 -1.54 6.78
C GLU A 91 1.02 -0.10 6.25
N GLN A 92 1.82 0.28 5.25
CA GLN A 92 1.69 1.58 4.59
C GLN A 92 0.30 1.81 3.97
N ALA A 93 -0.30 0.77 3.36
CA ALA A 93 -1.62 0.89 2.74
C ALA A 93 -2.74 1.01 3.80
N GLU A 94 -2.60 0.33 4.93
CA GLU A 94 -3.50 0.45 6.07
C GLU A 94 -3.39 1.82 6.75
N ASP A 95 -2.18 2.31 6.94
CA ASP A 95 -1.92 3.66 7.45
C ASP A 95 -2.55 4.71 6.53
N GLU A 96 -2.38 4.58 5.22
CA GLU A 96 -2.98 5.50 4.25
C GLU A 96 -4.52 5.53 4.37
N LEU A 97 -5.16 4.37 4.55
CA LEU A 97 -6.61 4.29 4.79
C LEU A 97 -7.03 5.00 6.08
N SER A 98 -6.18 4.99 7.11
CA SER A 98 -6.42 5.71 8.37
C SER A 98 -6.20 7.22 8.25
N VAL A 99 -5.32 7.67 7.34
CA VAL A 99 -5.00 9.08 7.12
C VAL A 99 -6.10 9.79 6.34
N ILE A 100 -6.72 9.12 5.37
CA ILE A 100 -7.80 9.65 4.54
C ILE A 100 -8.91 10.37 5.35
N PRO A 101 -9.52 9.79 6.40
CA PRO A 101 -10.55 10.48 7.19
C PRO A 101 -10.00 11.69 7.97
N VAL A 102 -8.75 11.62 8.45
CA VAL A 102 -8.08 12.75 9.12
C VAL A 102 -7.85 13.90 8.12
N TYR A 103 -7.45 13.57 6.89
CA TYR A 103 -7.25 14.54 5.82
C TYR A 103 -8.55 15.31 5.49
N LEU A 104 -9.69 14.60 5.49
CA LEU A 104 -11.01 15.21 5.31
C LEU A 104 -11.41 16.11 6.49
N GLU A 105 -11.24 15.63 7.72
CA GLU A 105 -11.64 16.37 8.93
C GLU A 105 -10.93 17.73 9.00
N HIS A 106 -9.64 17.74 8.69
CA HIS A 106 -8.79 18.93 8.78
C HIS A 106 -8.75 19.78 7.50
N LYS A 107 -9.35 19.33 6.39
CA LYS A 107 -9.37 20.03 5.10
C LYS A 107 -7.99 20.59 4.70
N LEU A 108 -6.98 19.72 4.71
CA LEU A 108 -5.57 20.11 4.55
C LEU A 108 -5.21 20.68 3.16
N TRP A 109 -6.17 20.72 2.23
CA TRP A 109 -6.04 21.38 0.93
C TRP A 109 -6.32 22.88 0.97
N GLU A 110 -6.88 23.41 2.05
CA GLU A 110 -7.13 24.84 2.19
C GLU A 110 -5.81 25.60 2.40
N PRO A 111 -5.68 26.82 1.84
CA PRO A 111 -4.49 27.64 2.04
C PRO A 111 -4.33 28.00 3.54
N PRO A 112 -3.08 28.21 4.01
CA PRO A 112 -2.83 28.50 5.41
C PRO A 112 -3.55 29.77 5.84
N VAL A 113 -4.01 29.78 7.10
CA VAL A 113 -4.58 30.97 7.73
C VAL A 113 -3.50 32.07 7.75
N LYS A 114 -3.86 33.28 7.31
CA LYS A 114 -2.93 34.42 7.31
C LYS A 114 -2.45 34.70 8.74
N SER A 115 -1.16 35.05 8.89
CA SER A 115 -0.65 35.58 10.15
C SER A 115 -1.46 36.82 10.53
N GLN A 116 -1.92 36.90 11.78
CA GLN A 116 -2.45 38.15 12.30
C GLN A 116 -1.24 39.05 12.59
N ASP A 117 -1.03 40.03 11.72
CA ASP A 117 -0.05 41.12 11.93
C ASP A 117 -0.50 42.06 13.05
#